data_AF-A0A3A9JLJ3-F1
#
_entry.id   AF-A0A3A9JLJ3-F1
#
_cell.length_a   1.000
_cell.length_b   1.000
_cell.length_c   1.000
_cell.angle_alpha   90.00
_cell.angle_beta   90.00
_cell.angle_gamma   90.00
#
_symmetry.space_group_name_H-M   'P 1'
#
loop_
_entity.id
_entity.type
_entity.pdbx_description
1 polymer ?
#
loop_
_entity_poly.entity_id
_entity_poly.type
_entity_poly.pdbx_seq_one_letter_code
_entity_poly.pdbx_strand_id
1 'polypeptide(L)' 'MENSDLFEMLYDKYFDKIYKSTYMITLNDSIAEDAVQEAFIAAFNNFDRLRDIKKFHAWVAVIASNKAID' A
#
# COMPACT_ATOMS: atom_id res chain seq x y z
N MET A 1 -7.48 -15.66 -13.60
CA MET A 1 -6.72 -14.64 -12.86
C MET A 1 -6.43 -15.22 -11.51
N GLU A 2 -5.19 -15.60 -11.28
CA GLU A 2 -4.75 -15.95 -9.94
C GLU A 2 -4.72 -14.66 -9.09
N ASN A 3 -4.84 -14.78 -7.76
CA ASN A 3 -4.76 -13.61 -6.87
C ASN A 3 -3.44 -12.84 -7.02
N SER A 4 -2.39 -13.49 -7.54
CA SER A 4 -1.09 -12.89 -7.87
C SER A 4 -1.17 -11.87 -9.00
N ASP A 5 -1.96 -12.12 -10.06
CA ASP A 5 -2.06 -11.21 -11.20
C ASP A 5 -2.74 -9.88 -10.78
N LEU A 6 -3.80 -9.98 -9.98
CA LEU A 6 -4.49 -8.80 -9.46
C LEU A 6 -3.60 -8.02 -8.48
N PHE A 7 -2.78 -8.74 -7.69
CA PHE A 7 -1.81 -8.12 -6.80
C PHE A 7 -0.83 -7.25 -7.57
N GLU A 8 -0.19 -7.82 -8.58
CA GLU A 8 0.82 -7.15 -9.40
C GLU A 8 0.22 -5.92 -10.09
N MET A 9 -0.97 -6.07 -10.69
CA MET A 9 -1.68 -4.94 -11.30
C MET A 9 -2.00 -3.80 -10.34
N LEU A 10 -2.42 -4.11 -9.10
CA LEU A 10 -2.74 -3.09 -8.11
C LEU A 10 -1.47 -2.46 -7.52
N TYR A 11 -0.41 -3.25 -7.35
CA TYR A 11 0.89 -2.79 -6.90
C TYR A 11 1.48 -1.81 -7.91
N ASP A 12 1.65 -2.23 -9.17
CA ASP A 12 2.21 -1.40 -10.24
C ASP A 12 1.44 -0.08 -10.42
N LYS A 13 0.12 -0.14 -10.27
CA LYS A 13 -0.76 1.03 -10.43
C LYS A 13 -0.62 2.05 -9.31
N TYR A 14 -0.38 1.61 -8.08
CA TYR A 14 -0.50 2.49 -6.90
C TYR A 14 0.79 2.69 -6.11
N PHE A 15 1.80 1.83 -6.28
CA PHE A 15 3.03 1.87 -5.51
C PHE A 15 3.69 3.25 -5.52
N ASP A 16 3.99 3.81 -6.70
CA ASP A 16 4.69 5.10 -6.81
C ASP A 16 3.94 6.25 -6.11
N LYS A 17 2.61 6.28 -6.22
CA LYS A 17 1.78 7.30 -5.57
C LYS A 17 1.83 7.17 -4.05
N ILE A 18 1.70 5.95 -3.54
CA ILE A 18 1.65 5.68 -2.10
C ILE A 18 3.04 5.90 -1.49
N TYR A 19 4.08 5.40 -2.14
CA TYR A 19 5.47 5.63 -1.77
C TYR A 19 5.79 7.11 -1.65
N LYS A 20 5.44 7.92 -2.65
CA LYS A 20 5.64 9.38 -2.58
C LYS A 20 4.93 10.00 -1.38
N SER A 21 3.69 9.62 -1.10
CA SER A 21 2.98 10.16 0.07
C SER A 21 3.61 9.74 1.40
N THR A 22 4.05 8.48 1.51
CA THR A 22 4.69 7.95 2.71
C THR A 22 6.08 8.54 2.92
N TYR A 23 6.85 8.71 1.85
CA TYR A 23 8.16 9.39 1.89
C TYR A 23 8.06 10.82 2.39
N MET A 24 7.02 11.57 2.01
CA MET A 24 6.82 12.93 2.52
C MET A 24 6.54 12.98 4.03
N ILE A 25 6.20 11.85 4.66
CA ILE A 25 6.01 11.71 6.12
C ILE A 25 7.34 11.32 6.77
N THR A 26 8.03 10.32 6.23
CA THR A 26 9.24 9.75 6.86
C THR A 26 10.51 10.54 6.56
N LEU A 27 10.57 11.22 5.41
CA LEU A 27 11.78 11.80 4.81
C LEU A 27 12.97 10.83 4.78
N ASN A 28 12.66 9.54 4.68
CA ASN A 28 13.63 8.45 4.69
C ASN A 28 13.15 7.34 3.74
N ASP A 29 13.96 7.05 2.72
CA ASP A 29 13.63 6.08 1.69
C ASP A 29 13.40 4.67 2.24
N SER A 30 14.28 4.21 3.14
CA SER A 30 14.20 2.87 3.71
C SER A 30 12.93 2.68 4.54
N ILE A 31 12.57 3.69 5.34
CA ILE A 31 11.34 3.63 6.17
C ILE A 31 10.10 3.73 5.27
N ALA A 32 10.13 4.59 4.24
CA ALA A 32 9.03 4.72 3.32
C ALA A 32 8.78 3.43 2.52
N GLU A 33 9.85 2.80 2.02
CA GLU A 33 9.76 1.56 1.25
C GLU A 33 9.22 0.43 2.12
N ASP A 34 9.75 0.26 3.34
CA ASP A 34 9.30 -0.77 4.28
C ASP A 34 7.82 -0.59 4.66
N ALA A 35 7.42 0.63 5.04
CA ALA A 35 6.04 0.94 5.39
C ALA A 35 5.06 0.69 4.22
N VAL A 36 5.47 0.98 2.98
CA VAL A 36 4.65 0.73 1.78
C VAL A 36 4.52 -0.76 1.52
N GLN A 37 5.63 -1.52 1.58
CA GLN A 37 5.61 -2.97 1.38
C GLN A 37 4.71 -3.66 2.41
N GLU A 38 4.88 -3.34 3.70
CA GLU A 38 4.03 -3.87 4.76
C GLU A 38 2.56 -3.52 4.54
N ALA A 39 2.26 -2.30 4.07
CA ALA A 39 0.91 -1.85 3.81
C ALA A 39 0.22 -2.61 2.69
N PHE A 40 0.92 -2.89 1.58
CA PHE A 40 0.39 -3.74 0.53
C PHE A 40 0.13 -5.15 1.06
N ILE A 41 1.11 -5.78 1.73
CA ILE A 41 0.96 -7.12 2.31
C ILE A 41 -0.27 -7.18 3.24
N ALA A 42 -0.42 -6.20 4.13
CA ALA A 42 -1.54 -6.13 5.06
C ALA A 42 -2.89 -5.96 4.34
N ALA A 43 -2.94 -5.12 3.30
CA ALA A 43 -4.14 -4.91 2.50
C ALA A 43 -4.54 -6.17 1.73
N PHE A 44 -3.58 -6.92 1.18
CA PHE A 44 -3.87 -8.15 0.46
C PHE A 44 -4.28 -9.29 1.38
N ASN A 45 -3.67 -9.42 2.55
CA ASN A 45 -4.08 -10.40 3.55
C ASN A 45 -5.51 -10.18 4.07
N ASN A 46 -6.05 -8.97 3.88
CA ASN A 46 -7.41 -8.59 4.26
C ASN A 46 -8.25 -8.18 3.04
N PHE A 47 -7.87 -8.59 1.82
CA PHE A 47 -8.48 -8.12 0.58
C PHE A 47 -9.97 -8.44 0.50
N ASP A 48 -10.38 -9.55 1.11
CA ASP A 48 -11.78 -9.97 1.29
C ASP A 48 -12.65 -8.94 2.03
N ARG A 49 -12.04 -8.09 2.85
CA ARG A 49 -12.73 -7.01 3.60
C ARG A 49 -12.94 -5.75 2.75
N LEU A 50 -12.29 -5.65 1.58
CA LEU A 50 -12.42 -4.52 0.70
C LEU A 50 -13.76 -4.57 -0.04
N ARG A 51 -14.69 -3.71 0.37
CA ARG A 51 -16.03 -3.62 -0.24
C ARG A 51 -16.04 -2.92 -1.61
N ASP A 52 -15.00 -2.14 -1.90
CA ASP A 52 -14.88 -1.36 -3.14
C ASP A 52 -13.42 -1.30 -3.60
N ILE A 53 -13.12 -1.99 -4.71
CA ILE A 53 -11.77 -2.04 -5.28
C ILE A 53 -11.22 -0.66 -5.67
N LYS A 54 -12.08 0.32 -5.96
CA LYS A 54 -11.65 1.69 -6.27
C LYS A 54 -11.02 2.37 -5.05
N LYS A 55 -11.34 1.90 -3.83
CA LYS A 55 -10.79 2.41 -2.57
C LYS A 55 -9.49 1.73 -2.15
N PHE A 56 -9.02 0.72 -2.89
CA PHE A 56 -7.79 -0.01 -2.56
C PHE A 56 -6.62 0.94 -2.27
N HIS A 57 -6.36 1.88 -3.19
CA HIS A 57 -5.26 2.84 -3.05
C HIS A 57 -5.33 3.69 -1.76
N ALA A 58 -6.52 4.15 -1.38
CA ALA A 58 -6.73 4.98 -0.20
C ALA A 58 -6.58 4.15 1.07
N TRP A 59 -7.01 2.89 1.02
CA TRP A 59 -6.86 1.96 2.14
C TRP A 59 -5.39 1.62 2.39
N VAL A 60 -4.63 1.30 1.34
CA VAL A 60 -3.17 1.04 1.46
C VAL A 60 -2.44 2.30 1.94
N ALA A 61 -2.79 3.49 1.42
CA ALA A 61 -2.18 4.74 1.85
C ALA A 61 -2.37 5.04 3.35
N VAL A 62 -3.54 4.72 3.91
CA VAL A 62 -3.79 4.85 5.36
C VAL A 62 -2.90 3.88 6.15
N ILE A 63 -2.80 2.62 5.72
CA ILE A 63 -1.95 1.63 6.41
C ILE A 63 -0.48 2.07 6.36
N ALA A 64 0.02 2.49 5.18
CA ALA A 64 1.39 2.93 4.99
C ALA A 64 1.72 4.17 5.83
N SER A 65 0.79 5.14 5.91
CA SER A 65 0.97 6.34 6.71
C SER A 65 1.05 6.04 8.21
N ASN A 66 0.22 5.11 8.70
CA ASN A 66 0.29 4.67 10.10
C ASN A 66 1.64 3.98 10.39
N LYS A 67 2.06 3.08 9.50
CA LYS A 67 3.33 2.36 9.60
C LYS A 67 4.57 3.25 9.53
N ALA A 68 4.48 4.37 8.82
CA ALA A 68 5.55 5.35 8.73
C ALA A 68 5.73 6.19 10.02
N ILE A 69 4.75 6.18 10.92
CA ILE A 69 4.74 6.97 12.16
C ILE A 69 5.06 6.10 13.39
N ASP A 70 4.74 4.80 13.33
CA ASP A 70 5.03 3.80 14.37
C ASP A 70 6.54 3.65 14.65
#